data_AF-A0A0D6L518-F1
#
_entry.id   AF-A0A0D6L518-F1
#
_cell.length_a   1.000
_cell.length_b   1.000
_cell.length_c   1.000
_cell.angle_alpha   90.00
_cell.angle_beta   90.00
_cell.angle_gamma   90.00
#
_symmetry.space_group_name_H-M   'P 1'
#
loop_
_entity.id
_entity.type
_entity.pdbx_description
1 polymer ?
#
loop_
_entity_poly.entity_id
_entity_poly.type
_entity_poly.pdbx_seq_one_letter_code
_entity_poly.pdbx_strand_id
1 'polypeptide(L)'
;MEQLRAEHFDAYFGEQINLCGNGLAHALGIKSHFWVSSCPVGDHMAWVLGMPQPSSYIPSLVGIDTTNKMSYLERLQNIYSTFLYVYFVEKSVEETTEVFRRKYGADFPNVGEIAADSDMIFVSTDEFIEFPRPTLPNVVHIGGLGFREKLGNDVLNEPYLSEMEKGEKGVVYFSLGTLVNTTSLPEFAMTAVVETVKQTPDYHFIVAVDKYDQKLVRLEETIPAKHPRLRAFITHGGYNSVMEASRAAVPLIAIPFLFDQTR
;
A
#
# COMPACT_ATOMS: atom_id res chain seq x y z
N MET A 1 -26.87 -0.35 14.66
CA MET A 1 -26.34 -1.15 15.79
C MET A 1 -27.19 -2.39 16.02
N GLU A 2 -28.50 -2.27 16.24
CA GLU A 2 -29.37 -3.45 16.43
C GLU A 2 -29.32 -4.42 15.25
N GLN A 3 -29.37 -3.92 14.01
CA GLN A 3 -29.20 -4.74 12.82
C GLN A 3 -27.87 -5.52 12.84
N LEU A 4 -26.73 -4.84 13.07
CA LEU A 4 -25.42 -5.48 13.13
C LEU A 4 -25.30 -6.50 14.28
N ARG A 5 -26.00 -6.29 15.41
CA ARG A 5 -26.05 -7.27 16.51
C ARG A 5 -26.86 -8.51 16.13
N ALA A 6 -27.91 -8.35 15.33
CA ALA A 6 -28.77 -9.44 14.88
C ALA A 6 -28.09 -10.37 13.85
N GLU A 7 -27.05 -9.89 13.17
CA GLU A 7 -26.26 -10.70 12.23
C GLU A 7 -25.30 -11.70 12.92
N HIS A 8 -25.05 -11.53 14.23
CA HIS A 8 -24.23 -12.46 15.02
C HIS A 8 -22.84 -12.76 14.43
N PHE A 9 -22.09 -11.73 14.02
CA PHE A 9 -20.74 -11.89 13.48
C PHE A 9 -19.77 -12.59 14.44
N ASP A 10 -19.06 -13.60 13.95
CA ASP A 10 -18.06 -14.35 14.71
C ASP A 10 -16.69 -13.65 14.80
N ALA A 11 -16.39 -12.78 13.84
CA ALA A 11 -15.10 -12.13 13.68
C ALA A 11 -15.20 -10.76 13.03
N TYR A 12 -14.23 -9.90 13.37
CA TYR A 12 -14.06 -8.57 12.77
C TYR A 12 -12.67 -8.46 12.12
N PHE A 13 -12.65 -7.97 10.87
CA PHE A 13 -11.44 -7.60 10.15
C PHE A 13 -11.40 -6.08 10.03
N GLY A 14 -10.39 -5.45 10.62
CA GLY A 14 -10.27 -3.99 10.71
C GLY A 14 -9.06 -3.43 10.00
N GLU A 15 -9.24 -2.30 9.32
CA GLU A 15 -8.17 -1.53 8.67
C GLU A 15 -7.26 -0.87 9.70
N GLN A 16 -5.98 -0.70 9.34
CA GLN A 16 -4.98 -0.18 10.27
C GLN A 16 -4.95 1.32 10.55
N ILE A 17 -5.45 2.13 9.62
CA ILE A 17 -5.32 3.58 9.71
C ILE A 17 -6.45 4.17 10.56
N ASN A 18 -7.66 3.61 10.45
CA ASN A 18 -8.85 4.11 11.12
C ASN A 18 -9.44 3.04 12.06
N LEU A 19 -9.20 3.22 13.35
CA LEU A 19 -9.60 2.27 14.40
C LEU A 19 -11.07 2.41 14.85
N CYS A 20 -11.88 3.21 14.16
CA CYS A 20 -13.30 3.34 14.47
C CYS A 20 -14.02 1.98 14.38
N GLY A 21 -13.64 1.15 13.41
CA GLY A 21 -14.21 -0.17 13.27
C GLY A 21 -13.86 -1.11 14.43
N ASN A 22 -12.65 -1.02 15.01
CA ASN A 22 -12.28 -1.76 16.23
C ASN A 22 -13.18 -1.36 17.40
N GLY A 23 -13.44 -0.06 17.58
CA GLY A 23 -14.41 0.42 18.57
C GLY A 23 -15.82 -0.12 18.33
N LEU A 24 -16.28 -0.17 17.08
CA LEU A 24 -17.59 -0.74 16.74
C LEU A 24 -17.65 -2.24 17.03
N ALA A 25 -16.61 -3.00 16.69
CA ALA A 25 -16.53 -4.44 16.95
C ALA A 25 -16.62 -4.75 18.45
N HIS A 26 -15.89 -3.99 19.26
CA HIS A 26 -15.98 -4.08 20.72
C HIS A 26 -17.39 -3.74 21.23
N ALA A 27 -18.02 -2.68 20.73
CA ALA A 27 -19.39 -2.30 21.11
C ALA A 27 -20.47 -3.31 20.66
N LEU A 28 -20.16 -4.15 19.68
CA LEU A 28 -20.99 -5.27 19.23
C LEU A 28 -20.75 -6.55 20.06
N GLY A 29 -19.68 -6.61 20.85
CA GLY A 29 -19.31 -7.79 21.63
C GLY A 29 -18.66 -8.89 20.80
N ILE A 30 -18.11 -8.54 19.63
CA ILE A 30 -17.32 -9.46 18.81
C ILE A 30 -16.03 -9.76 19.58
N LYS A 31 -15.64 -11.05 19.66
CA LYS A 31 -14.47 -11.47 20.44
C LYS A 31 -13.23 -11.68 19.58
N SER A 32 -13.40 -12.15 18.34
CA SER A 32 -12.28 -12.44 17.44
C SER A 32 -11.97 -11.20 16.62
N HIS A 33 -10.76 -10.64 16.78
CA HIS A 33 -10.34 -9.42 16.11
C HIS A 33 -9.10 -9.65 15.26
N PHE A 34 -9.18 -9.20 14.01
CA PHE A 34 -8.11 -9.31 13.04
C PHE A 34 -7.74 -7.93 12.53
N TRP A 35 -6.48 -7.55 12.71
CA TRP A 35 -5.96 -6.28 12.22
C TRP A 35 -5.37 -6.47 10.83
N VAL A 36 -5.93 -5.81 9.82
CA VAL A 36 -5.49 -5.89 8.42
C VAL A 36 -4.78 -4.60 8.02
N SER A 37 -3.60 -4.76 7.44
CA SER A 37 -2.72 -3.70 6.98
C SER A 37 -2.48 -3.83 5.48
N SER A 38 -2.77 -2.76 4.74
CA SER A 38 -2.62 -2.69 3.28
C SER A 38 -1.21 -2.34 2.81
N CYS A 39 -0.35 -1.88 3.72
CA CYS A 39 1.06 -1.53 3.47
C CYS A 39 1.94 -2.21 4.54
N PRO A 40 3.26 -1.96 4.63
CA PRO A 40 4.07 -2.50 5.71
C PRO A 40 3.56 -2.03 7.07
N VAL A 41 4.01 -2.71 8.12
CA VAL A 41 3.78 -2.25 9.49
C VAL A 41 4.26 -0.80 9.64
N GLY A 42 3.34 0.14 9.78
CA GLY A 42 3.67 1.55 9.95
C GLY A 42 4.24 1.86 11.33
N ASP A 43 4.78 3.06 11.50
CA ASP A 43 5.33 3.55 12.76
C ASP A 43 4.29 3.56 13.88
N HIS A 44 3.11 4.12 13.62
CA HIS A 44 1.99 4.10 14.57
C HIS A 44 1.54 2.68 14.92
N MET A 45 1.46 1.78 13.94
CA MET A 45 1.05 0.40 14.19
C MET A 45 2.04 -0.30 15.12
N ALA A 46 3.34 -0.14 14.87
CA ALA A 46 4.38 -0.65 15.75
C ALA A 46 4.29 -0.06 17.16
N TRP A 47 4.00 1.25 17.26
CA TRP A 47 3.81 1.94 18.54
C TRP A 47 2.64 1.34 19.34
N VAL A 48 1.46 1.22 18.74
CA VAL A 48 0.26 0.66 19.40
C VAL A 48 0.48 -0.79 19.84
N LEU A 49 1.20 -1.58 19.04
CA LEU A 49 1.52 -2.98 19.34
C LEU A 49 2.67 -3.15 20.34
N GLY A 50 3.32 -2.07 20.77
CA GLY A 50 4.51 -2.14 21.62
C GLY A 50 5.71 -2.82 20.94
N MET A 51 5.74 -2.84 19.60
CA MET A 51 6.82 -3.43 18.82
C MET A 51 8.05 -2.52 18.81
N PRO A 52 9.27 -3.08 18.90
CA PRO A 52 10.49 -2.29 18.75
C PRO A 52 10.55 -1.61 17.38
N GLN A 53 10.78 -0.29 17.38
CA GLN A 53 10.85 0.53 16.17
C GLN A 53 12.18 1.29 16.09
N PRO A 54 13.26 0.63 15.65
CA PRO A 54 14.57 1.25 15.55
C PRO A 54 14.66 2.20 14.34
N SER A 55 14.26 3.45 14.57
CA SER A 55 14.31 4.57 13.60
C SER A 55 15.73 4.96 13.17
N SER A 56 16.78 4.32 13.69
CA SER A 56 18.16 4.51 13.23
C SER A 56 18.46 3.82 11.90
N TYR A 57 17.68 2.79 11.53
CA TYR A 57 17.85 2.04 10.28
C TYR A 57 16.53 1.62 9.62
N ILE A 58 15.38 1.78 10.27
CA ILE A 58 14.06 1.59 9.63
C ILE A 58 13.53 2.96 9.21
N PRO A 59 13.38 3.23 7.90
CA PRO A 59 12.72 4.44 7.42
C PRO A 59 11.25 4.48 7.87
N SER A 60 10.84 5.66 8.35
CA SER A 60 9.45 6.03 8.61
C SER A 60 8.62 5.76 7.38
N LEU A 61 7.40 5.26 7.58
CA LEU A 61 6.48 4.97 6.48
C LEU A 61 6.09 6.23 5.70
N VAL A 62 6.13 7.39 6.36
CA VAL A 62 5.75 8.68 5.79
C VAL A 62 6.82 9.74 6.03
N GLY A 63 6.92 10.68 5.08
CA GLY A 63 7.61 11.95 5.28
C GLY A 63 9.13 11.94 5.12
N ILE A 64 9.71 10.84 4.62
CA ILE A 64 11.13 10.80 4.26
C ILE A 64 11.38 9.79 3.12
N ASP A 65 12.21 10.19 2.16
CA ASP A 65 12.73 9.32 1.10
C ASP A 65 14.14 8.89 1.49
N THR A 66 14.25 7.74 2.14
CA THR A 66 15.54 7.20 2.58
C THR A 66 15.54 5.69 2.66
N THR A 67 16.72 5.10 2.75
CA THR A 67 16.92 3.65 2.80
C THR A 67 17.30 3.20 4.21
N ASN A 68 17.54 1.90 4.40
CA ASN A 68 18.14 1.39 5.65
C ASN A 68 19.59 1.86 5.90
N LYS A 69 20.20 2.61 4.97
CA LYS A 69 21.53 3.21 5.09
C LYS A 69 21.41 4.74 5.14
N MET A 70 21.04 5.25 6.31
CA MET A 70 20.96 6.68 6.59
C MET A 70 22.28 7.26 7.11
N SER A 71 22.61 8.47 6.65
CA SER A 71 23.56 9.38 7.27
C SER A 71 23.04 9.91 8.62
N TYR A 72 23.88 10.61 9.37
CA TYR A 72 23.50 11.15 10.67
C TYR A 72 22.29 12.11 10.60
N LEU A 73 22.27 13.00 9.60
CA LEU A 73 21.16 13.95 9.45
C LEU A 73 19.88 13.27 8.97
N GLU A 74 19.97 12.29 8.07
CA GLU A 74 18.82 11.51 7.63
C GLU A 74 18.23 10.69 8.79
N ARG A 75 19.05 10.15 9.70
CA ARG A 75 18.56 9.50 10.92
C ARG A 75 17.79 10.46 11.82
N LEU A 76 18.30 11.68 12.01
CA LEU A 76 17.60 12.69 12.80
C LEU A 76 16.27 13.09 12.17
N GLN A 77 16.23 13.27 10.85
CA GLN A 77 15.00 13.52 10.11
C GLN A 77 14.03 12.35 10.22
N ASN A 78 14.52 11.12 10.11
CA ASN A 78 13.71 9.91 10.21
C ASN A 78 13.08 9.75 11.60
N ILE A 79 13.83 10.00 12.67
CA ILE A 79 13.32 10.04 14.05
C ILE A 79 12.22 11.09 14.18
N TYR A 80 12.44 12.27 13.61
CA TYR A 80 11.45 13.35 13.65
C TYR A 80 10.16 12.98 12.90
N SER A 81 10.28 12.46 11.67
CA SER A 81 9.14 11.99 10.86
C SER A 81 8.37 10.87 11.55
N THR A 82 9.10 9.90 12.14
CA THR A 82 8.53 8.82 12.95
C THR A 82 7.68 9.37 14.09
N PHE A 83 8.25 10.29 14.90
CA PHE A 83 7.57 10.86 16.06
C PHE A 83 6.32 11.66 15.65
N LEU A 84 6.43 12.48 14.60
CA LEU A 84 5.28 13.22 14.08
C LEU A 84 4.16 12.28 13.64
N TYR A 85 4.50 11.21 12.92
CA TYR A 85 3.49 10.29 12.42
C TYR A 85 2.77 9.57 13.58
N VAL A 86 3.51 9.04 14.55
CA VAL A 86 2.94 8.45 15.77
C VAL A 86 2.04 9.46 16.49
N TYR A 87 2.52 10.69 16.72
CA TYR A 87 1.76 11.72 17.42
C TYR A 87 0.41 12.06 16.74
N PHE A 88 0.41 12.23 15.41
CA PHE A 88 -0.83 12.56 14.69
C PHE A 88 -1.85 11.42 14.72
N VAL A 89 -1.40 10.17 14.61
CA VAL A 89 -2.32 9.05 14.63
C VAL A 89 -2.81 8.77 16.06
N GLU A 90 -1.95 8.85 17.08
CA GLU A 90 -2.36 8.76 18.49
C GLU A 90 -3.43 9.80 18.83
N LYS A 91 -3.26 11.05 18.38
CA LYS A 91 -4.29 12.09 18.54
C LYS A 91 -5.61 11.69 17.87
N SER A 92 -5.56 11.10 16.67
CA SER A 92 -6.77 10.60 15.99
C SER A 92 -7.42 9.43 16.74
N VAL A 93 -6.63 8.56 17.36
CA VAL A 93 -7.08 7.47 18.24
C VAL A 93 -7.76 8.00 19.49
N GLU A 94 -7.21 9.04 20.13
CA GLU A 94 -7.81 9.72 21.28
C GLU A 94 -9.16 10.36 20.91
N GLU A 95 -9.20 11.13 19.82
CA GLU A 95 -10.43 11.76 19.32
C GLU A 95 -11.51 10.71 19.00
N THR A 96 -11.13 9.60 18.37
CA THR A 96 -12.03 8.48 18.10
C THR A 96 -12.53 7.83 19.40
N THR A 97 -11.63 7.60 20.36
CA THR A 97 -11.97 7.05 21.69
C THR A 97 -12.99 7.93 22.41
N GLU A 98 -12.82 9.26 22.36
CA GLU A 98 -13.79 10.19 22.96
C GLU A 98 -15.19 10.06 22.34
N VAL A 99 -15.29 9.86 21.03
CA VAL A 99 -16.58 9.65 20.35
C VAL A 99 -17.28 8.39 20.89
N PHE A 100 -16.53 7.30 21.08
CA PHE A 100 -17.09 6.08 21.67
C PHE A 100 -17.46 6.28 23.14
N ARG A 101 -16.62 6.95 23.94
CA ARG A 101 -16.91 7.22 25.35
C ARG A 101 -18.15 8.09 25.55
N ARG A 102 -18.35 9.11 24.71
CA ARG A 102 -19.56 9.95 24.73
C ARG A 102 -20.83 9.14 24.44
N LYS A 103 -20.74 8.08 23.62
CA LYS A 103 -21.88 7.28 23.20
C LYS A 103 -22.17 6.07 24.09
N TYR A 104 -21.13 5.38 24.55
CA TYR A 104 -21.23 4.10 25.25
C TYR A 104 -20.83 4.15 26.73
N GLY A 105 -20.29 5.28 27.20
CA GLY A 105 -19.90 5.51 28.59
C GLY A 105 -18.41 5.82 28.73
N ALA A 106 -18.05 6.56 29.79
CA ALA A 106 -16.67 7.01 30.04
C ALA A 106 -15.66 5.86 30.18
N ASP A 107 -16.14 4.68 30.60
CA ASP A 107 -15.32 3.47 30.80
C ASP A 107 -15.03 2.71 29.49
N PHE A 108 -15.49 3.20 28.34
CA PHE A 108 -15.19 2.57 27.05
C PHE A 108 -13.65 2.59 26.81
N PRO A 109 -13.05 1.43 26.48
CA PRO A 109 -11.60 1.30 26.35
C PRO A 109 -11.04 2.14 25.20
N ASN A 110 -9.74 2.43 25.22
CA ASN A 110 -9.10 3.15 24.13
C ASN A 110 -9.14 2.30 22.86
N VAL A 111 -9.50 2.88 21.71
CA VAL A 111 -9.64 2.10 20.46
C VAL A 111 -8.30 1.54 19.94
N GLY A 112 -7.18 2.17 20.30
CA GLY A 112 -5.83 1.66 20.10
C GLY A 112 -5.55 0.42 20.94
N GLU A 113 -5.96 0.40 22.21
CA GLU A 113 -5.85 -0.79 23.08
C GLU A 113 -6.69 -1.95 22.52
N ILE A 114 -7.92 -1.67 22.07
CA ILE A 114 -8.78 -2.66 21.41
C ILE A 114 -8.12 -3.22 20.16
N ALA A 115 -7.44 -2.37 19.37
CA ALA A 115 -6.72 -2.81 18.18
C ALA A 115 -5.48 -3.63 18.54
N ALA A 116 -4.72 -3.23 19.56
CA ALA A 116 -3.56 -3.96 20.05
C ALA A 116 -3.90 -5.37 20.55
N ASP A 117 -5.11 -5.55 21.10
CA ASP A 117 -5.66 -6.84 21.54
C ASP A 117 -6.22 -7.71 20.39
N SER A 118 -5.68 -7.56 19.17
CA SER A 118 -6.07 -8.40 18.03
C SER A 118 -5.39 -9.78 18.08
N ASP A 119 -6.14 -10.83 17.77
CA ASP A 119 -5.66 -12.22 17.75
C ASP A 119 -4.57 -12.45 16.70
N MET A 120 -4.76 -11.86 15.51
CA MET A 120 -3.79 -11.88 14.42
C MET A 120 -3.76 -10.55 13.67
N ILE A 121 -2.60 -10.30 13.07
CA ILE A 121 -2.29 -9.08 12.34
C ILE A 121 -1.86 -9.48 10.93
N PHE A 122 -2.69 -9.22 9.95
CA PHE A 122 -2.43 -9.53 8.55
C PHE A 122 -1.79 -8.33 7.85
N VAL A 123 -0.58 -8.49 7.36
CA VAL A 123 0.16 -7.44 6.64
C VAL A 123 0.25 -7.81 5.17
N SER A 124 -0.29 -6.96 4.28
CA SER A 124 -0.38 -7.20 2.84
C SER A 124 0.95 -6.96 2.10
N THR A 125 2.06 -7.35 2.71
CA THR A 125 3.41 -7.26 2.14
C THR A 125 4.15 -8.58 2.29
N ASP A 126 5.25 -8.74 1.57
CA ASP A 126 6.20 -9.84 1.73
C ASP A 126 7.36 -9.39 2.62
N GLU A 127 7.75 -10.22 3.58
CA GLU A 127 8.84 -9.90 4.50
C GLU A 127 10.20 -9.77 3.79
N PHE A 128 10.40 -10.42 2.64
CA PHE A 128 11.67 -10.43 1.92
C PHE A 128 11.91 -9.19 1.06
N ILE A 129 10.87 -8.40 0.78
CA ILE A 129 11.00 -7.14 0.02
C ILE A 129 10.99 -5.91 0.93
N GLU A 130 10.79 -6.10 2.24
CA GLU A 130 10.80 -5.04 3.25
C GLU A 130 12.18 -4.91 3.88
N PHE A 131 12.48 -3.72 4.40
CA PHE A 131 13.49 -3.49 5.41
C PHE A 131 13.33 -4.44 6.61
N PRO A 132 14.42 -5.07 7.06
CA PRO A 132 14.38 -6.02 8.16
C PRO A 132 14.00 -5.31 9.45
N ARG A 133 13.03 -5.88 10.18
CA ARG A 133 12.53 -5.32 11.43
C ARG A 133 12.14 -6.39 12.44
N PRO A 134 12.13 -6.05 13.74
CA PRO A 134 11.47 -6.87 14.75
C PRO A 134 9.97 -6.98 14.46
N THR A 135 9.42 -8.18 14.64
CA THR A 135 7.99 -8.50 14.44
C THR A 135 7.46 -9.34 15.60
N LEU A 136 6.15 -9.50 15.68
CA LEU A 136 5.47 -10.33 16.68
C LEU A 136 5.05 -11.68 16.07
N PRO A 137 4.93 -12.75 16.87
CA PRO A 137 4.51 -14.06 16.38
C PRO A 137 3.10 -14.09 15.76
N ASN A 138 2.24 -13.14 16.11
CA ASN A 138 0.88 -13.01 15.58
C ASN A 138 0.79 -12.09 14.34
N VAL A 139 1.92 -11.58 13.84
CA VAL A 139 1.98 -10.85 12.57
C VAL A 139 2.21 -11.84 11.43
N VAL A 140 1.28 -11.88 10.49
CA VAL A 140 1.26 -12.79 9.34
C VAL A 140 1.32 -11.97 8.06
N HIS A 141 2.37 -12.18 7.29
CA HIS A 141 2.54 -11.59 5.97
C HIS A 141 1.66 -12.32 4.95
N ILE A 142 0.66 -11.61 4.41
CA ILE A 142 -0.26 -12.09 3.38
C ILE A 142 -0.04 -11.38 2.03
N GLY A 143 1.12 -10.76 1.84
CA GLY A 143 1.50 -10.13 0.59
C GLY A 143 1.26 -11.07 -0.59
N GLY A 144 0.54 -10.57 -1.60
CA GLY A 144 0.24 -11.32 -2.81
C GLY A 144 -0.77 -12.46 -2.64
N LEU A 145 -1.52 -12.49 -1.54
CA LEU A 145 -2.76 -13.26 -1.46
C LEU A 145 -3.71 -12.81 -2.59
N GLY A 146 -4.30 -13.76 -3.31
CA GLY A 146 -5.16 -13.48 -4.46
C GLY A 146 -4.41 -13.16 -5.75
N PHE A 147 -3.08 -13.09 -5.74
CA PHE A 147 -2.31 -12.98 -6.98
C PHE A 147 -2.50 -14.24 -7.81
N ARG A 148 -2.79 -14.04 -9.10
CA ARG A 148 -2.97 -15.15 -10.03
C ARG A 148 -1.60 -15.76 -10.32
N GLU A 149 -1.44 -17.05 -10.01
CA GLU A 149 -0.20 -17.77 -10.34
C GLU A 149 -0.04 -18.02 -11.85
N LYS A 150 -1.17 -18.06 -12.58
CA LYS A 150 -1.24 -18.36 -14.01
C LYS A 150 -0.48 -17.32 -14.85
N LEU A 151 0.23 -17.83 -15.86
CA LEU A 151 1.17 -17.12 -16.73
C LEU A 151 0.53 -16.76 -18.07
N GLY A 152 1.00 -15.67 -18.69
CA GLY A 152 0.85 -15.43 -20.13
C GLY A 152 -0.57 -15.07 -20.61
N ASN A 153 -0.89 -15.49 -21.84
CA ASN A 153 -2.11 -15.13 -22.56
C ASN A 153 -3.39 -15.62 -21.87
N ASP A 154 -3.29 -16.60 -20.97
CA ASP A 154 -4.43 -17.20 -20.27
C ASP A 154 -5.12 -16.22 -19.28
N VAL A 155 -4.49 -15.07 -19.02
CA VAL A 155 -4.98 -14.06 -18.07
C VAL A 155 -5.44 -12.76 -18.75
N LEU A 156 -4.95 -12.49 -19.97
CA LEU A 156 -5.23 -11.27 -20.71
C LEU A 156 -6.22 -11.55 -21.84
N ASN A 157 -7.35 -10.84 -21.84
CA ASN A 157 -8.27 -10.85 -22.97
C ASN A 157 -7.81 -9.83 -24.04
N GLU A 158 -8.39 -9.91 -25.24
CA GLU A 158 -8.27 -8.79 -26.18
C GLU A 158 -8.96 -7.53 -25.59
N PRO A 159 -8.40 -6.32 -25.79
CA PRO A 159 -7.29 -5.98 -26.70
C PRO A 159 -5.89 -6.10 -26.09
N TYR A 160 -5.76 -6.43 -24.80
CA TYR A 160 -4.49 -6.41 -24.07
C TYR A 160 -3.47 -7.38 -24.66
N LEU A 161 -3.93 -8.53 -25.16
CA LEU A 161 -3.07 -9.50 -25.80
C LEU A 161 -2.36 -8.91 -27.02
N SER A 162 -3.10 -8.25 -27.92
CA SER A 162 -2.53 -7.60 -29.10
C SER A 162 -1.53 -6.47 -28.76
N GLU A 163 -1.75 -5.74 -27.66
CA GLU A 163 -0.79 -4.75 -27.19
C GLU A 163 0.50 -5.40 -26.68
N MET A 164 0.39 -6.56 -26.01
CA MET A 164 1.57 -7.26 -25.51
C MET A 164 2.46 -7.81 -26.61
N GLU A 165 1.94 -8.07 -27.82
CA GLU A 165 2.71 -8.58 -28.96
C GLU A 165 3.55 -7.50 -29.67
N LYS A 166 3.32 -6.21 -29.39
CA LYS A 166 4.05 -5.09 -30.00
C LYS A 166 5.44 -4.88 -29.38
N GLY A 167 6.26 -4.09 -30.07
CA GLY A 167 7.62 -3.72 -29.66
C GLY A 167 8.64 -4.83 -29.92
N GLU A 168 9.75 -4.53 -30.57
CA GLU A 168 10.76 -5.54 -30.92
C GLU A 168 11.45 -6.11 -29.66
N LYS A 169 11.79 -5.24 -28.70
CA LYS A 169 12.52 -5.62 -27.48
C LYS A 169 11.60 -5.99 -26.31
N GLY A 170 10.31 -5.72 -26.43
CA GLY A 170 9.27 -6.03 -25.45
C GLY A 170 8.44 -4.82 -25.07
N VAL A 171 7.74 -4.95 -23.95
CA VAL A 171 6.73 -4.00 -23.49
C VAL A 171 7.18 -3.31 -22.20
N VAL A 172 6.93 -2.01 -22.09
CA VAL A 172 7.04 -1.23 -20.86
C VAL A 172 5.65 -0.81 -20.43
N TYR A 173 5.26 -1.14 -19.20
CA TYR A 173 3.99 -0.71 -18.64
C TYR A 173 4.21 0.52 -17.78
N PHE A 174 3.38 1.54 -17.94
CA PHE A 174 3.35 2.75 -17.11
C PHE A 174 1.98 2.85 -16.44
N SER A 175 1.94 2.91 -15.11
CA SER A 175 0.70 3.12 -14.35
C SER A 175 0.99 3.75 -13.01
N LEU A 176 0.39 4.91 -12.72
CA LEU A 176 0.56 5.62 -11.45
C LEU A 176 -0.47 5.22 -10.38
N GLY A 177 -1.12 4.07 -10.56
CA GLY A 177 -2.17 3.59 -9.67
C GLY A 177 -3.51 4.31 -9.87
N THR A 178 -4.43 4.07 -8.95
CA THR A 178 -5.82 4.56 -9.03
C THR A 178 -6.05 5.90 -8.34
N LEU A 179 -5.10 6.33 -7.48
CA LEU A 179 -5.22 7.55 -6.69
C LEU A 179 -4.58 8.77 -7.35
N VAL A 180 -3.63 8.57 -8.26
CA VAL A 180 -2.93 9.65 -8.95
C VAL A 180 -3.65 9.96 -10.26
N ASN A 181 -4.34 11.10 -10.31
CA ASN A 181 -4.97 11.57 -11.53
C ASN A 181 -3.92 12.16 -12.47
N THR A 182 -3.68 11.51 -13.61
CA THR A 182 -2.68 11.95 -14.60
C THR A 182 -2.99 13.34 -15.17
N THR A 183 -4.25 13.76 -15.19
CA THR A 183 -4.65 15.10 -15.67
C THR A 183 -4.29 16.22 -14.69
N SER A 184 -4.04 15.87 -13.42
CA SER A 184 -3.62 16.81 -12.38
C SER A 184 -2.09 16.93 -12.29
N LEU A 185 -1.36 16.12 -13.04
CA LEU A 185 0.10 16.19 -13.08
C LEU A 185 0.55 17.47 -13.80
N PRO A 186 1.69 18.04 -13.40
CA PRO A 186 2.32 19.11 -14.16
C PRO A 186 2.53 18.71 -15.62
N GLU A 187 2.34 19.64 -16.55
CA GLU A 187 2.43 19.39 -18.00
C GLU A 187 3.76 18.72 -18.40
N PHE A 188 4.86 19.08 -17.73
CA PHE A 188 6.17 18.51 -18.00
C PHE A 188 6.21 16.99 -17.76
N ALA A 189 5.43 16.45 -16.83
CA ALA A 189 5.50 15.05 -16.43
C ALA A 189 5.01 14.13 -17.56
N MET A 190 3.80 14.38 -18.08
CA MET A 190 3.28 13.59 -19.20
C MET A 190 4.01 13.89 -20.51
N THR A 191 4.53 15.10 -20.68
CA THR A 191 5.41 15.43 -21.82
C THR A 191 6.66 14.57 -21.80
N ALA A 192 7.33 14.43 -20.64
CA ALA A 192 8.50 13.57 -20.50
C ALA A 192 8.18 12.08 -20.80
N VAL A 193 7.01 11.59 -20.39
CA VAL A 193 6.55 10.23 -20.75
C VAL A 193 6.44 10.09 -22.27
N VAL A 194 5.74 11.01 -22.95
CA VAL A 194 5.55 10.98 -24.41
C VAL A 194 6.90 11.07 -25.15
N GLU A 195 7.80 11.93 -24.70
CA GLU A 195 9.14 12.06 -25.27
C GLU A 195 9.97 10.80 -25.08
N THR A 196 9.89 10.17 -23.92
CA THR A 196 10.55 8.88 -23.65
C THR A 196 10.07 7.82 -24.66
N VAL A 197 8.75 7.68 -24.84
CA VAL A 197 8.18 6.72 -25.82
C VAL A 197 8.76 6.96 -27.23
N LYS A 198 8.86 8.23 -27.65
CA LYS A 198 9.41 8.59 -28.97
C LYS A 198 10.91 8.27 -29.09
N GLN A 199 11.66 8.39 -28.01
CA GLN A 199 13.11 8.14 -27.97
C GLN A 199 13.46 6.66 -27.85
N THR A 200 12.50 5.80 -27.48
CA THR A 200 12.68 4.36 -27.31
C THR A 200 11.77 3.53 -28.23
N PRO A 201 11.89 3.66 -29.56
CA PRO A 201 10.95 3.03 -30.51
C PRO A 201 11.00 1.49 -30.53
N ASP A 202 12.08 0.89 -30.04
CA ASP A 202 12.23 -0.56 -29.99
C ASP A 202 11.32 -1.24 -28.94
N TYR A 203 10.80 -0.47 -27.98
CA TYR A 203 9.91 -0.94 -26.92
C TYR A 203 8.49 -0.41 -27.15
N HIS A 204 7.50 -1.25 -26.87
CA HIS A 204 6.10 -0.80 -26.88
C HIS A 204 5.71 -0.31 -25.49
N PHE A 205 5.17 0.91 -25.42
CA PHE A 205 4.71 1.48 -24.15
C PHE A 205 3.21 1.36 -24.03
N ILE A 206 2.77 0.77 -22.92
CA ILE A 206 1.38 0.76 -22.51
C ILE A 206 1.25 1.74 -21.35
N VAL A 207 0.51 2.82 -21.56
CA VAL A 207 0.39 3.91 -20.59
C VAL A 207 -1.03 3.95 -20.05
N ALA A 208 -1.21 3.48 -18.81
CA ALA A 208 -2.46 3.64 -18.08
C ALA A 208 -2.59 5.10 -17.62
N VAL A 209 -3.58 5.79 -18.17
CA VAL A 209 -3.90 7.19 -17.88
C VAL A 209 -5.36 7.33 -17.44
N ASP A 210 -5.68 8.43 -16.77
CA ASP A 210 -7.05 8.73 -16.36
C ASP A 210 -7.99 8.84 -17.57
N LYS A 211 -9.28 8.53 -17.37
CA LYS A 211 -10.32 8.48 -18.39
C LYS A 211 -10.42 9.75 -19.25
N TYR A 212 -10.00 10.90 -18.72
CA TYR A 212 -10.05 12.18 -19.43
C TYR A 212 -8.82 12.49 -20.28
N ASP A 213 -7.76 11.67 -20.23
CA ASP A 213 -6.53 11.88 -20.98
C ASP A 213 -6.60 11.18 -22.36
N GLN A 214 -6.87 11.97 -23.40
CA GLN A 214 -7.10 11.49 -24.77
C GLN A 214 -5.82 11.26 -25.59
N LYS A 215 -4.64 11.51 -25.03
CA LYS A 215 -3.38 11.59 -25.81
C LYS A 215 -2.65 10.25 -25.97
N LEU A 216 -3.03 9.20 -25.25
CA LEU A 216 -2.27 7.94 -25.18
C LEU A 216 -3.15 6.69 -25.25
N VAL A 217 -2.54 5.56 -25.61
CA VAL A 217 -3.21 4.25 -25.73
C VAL A 217 -3.73 3.84 -24.36
N ARG A 218 -5.05 3.80 -24.23
CA ARG A 218 -5.79 3.44 -23.02
C ARG A 218 -5.82 1.93 -22.85
N LEU A 219 -5.42 1.48 -21.67
CA LEU A 219 -5.77 0.16 -21.15
C LEU A 219 -6.36 0.36 -19.76
N GLU A 220 -7.64 0.00 -19.59
CA GLU A 220 -8.39 0.21 -18.34
C GLU A 220 -8.10 -0.87 -17.30
N GLU A 221 -7.76 -2.09 -17.75
CA GLU A 221 -7.36 -3.17 -16.88
C GLU A 221 -5.85 -3.14 -16.61
N THR A 222 -5.50 -3.43 -15.37
CA THR A 222 -4.12 -3.65 -14.95
C THR A 222 -3.53 -4.84 -15.70
N ILE A 223 -2.40 -4.63 -16.37
CA ILE A 223 -1.66 -5.74 -16.99
C ILE A 223 -1.01 -6.55 -15.88
N PRO A 224 -1.22 -7.88 -15.84
CA PRO A 224 -0.51 -8.73 -14.90
C PRO A 224 1.00 -8.56 -15.10
N ALA A 225 1.73 -8.22 -14.04
CA ALA A 225 3.18 -8.06 -14.10
C ALA A 225 3.89 -9.33 -14.62
N LYS A 226 3.28 -10.51 -14.43
CA LYS A 226 3.81 -11.81 -14.83
C LYS A 226 3.54 -12.16 -16.31
N HIS A 227 3.92 -11.27 -17.23
CA HIS A 227 3.86 -11.52 -18.68
C HIS A 227 5.27 -11.59 -19.30
N PRO A 228 5.60 -12.60 -20.12
CA PRO A 228 6.98 -12.82 -20.61
C PRO A 228 7.55 -11.69 -21.47
N ARG A 229 6.68 -10.87 -22.06
CA ARG A 229 7.08 -9.68 -22.85
C ARG A 229 7.20 -8.40 -22.05
N LEU A 230 6.75 -8.37 -20.79
CA LEU A 230 6.90 -7.20 -19.93
C LEU A 230 8.37 -7.08 -19.48
N ARG A 231 9.00 -5.94 -19.77
CA ARG A 231 10.43 -5.71 -19.50
C ARG A 231 10.69 -4.71 -18.39
N ALA A 232 9.78 -3.77 -18.18
CA ALA A 232 9.84 -2.81 -17.08
C ALA A 232 8.44 -2.35 -16.72
N PHE A 233 8.26 -1.99 -15.46
CA PHE A 233 7.03 -1.38 -14.95
C PHE A 233 7.37 -0.05 -14.28
N ILE A 234 6.91 1.04 -14.88
CA ILE A 234 6.95 2.38 -14.32
C ILE A 234 5.70 2.58 -13.47
N THR A 235 5.88 2.78 -12.17
CA THR A 235 4.78 2.84 -11.20
C THR A 235 4.95 3.97 -10.20
N HIS A 236 3.85 4.36 -9.56
CA HIS A 236 3.91 5.23 -8.38
C HIS A 236 4.53 4.58 -7.13
N GLY A 237 4.85 3.27 -7.15
CA GLY A 237 5.49 2.59 -6.02
C GLY A 237 4.53 2.05 -4.96
N GLY A 238 3.21 2.03 -5.21
CA GLY A 238 2.27 1.40 -4.28
C GLY A 238 2.59 -0.08 -4.04
N TYR A 239 2.43 -0.55 -2.79
CA TYR A 239 2.91 -1.88 -2.37
C TYR A 239 2.37 -3.05 -3.20
N ASN A 240 1.12 -2.98 -3.66
CA ASN A 240 0.57 -4.01 -4.56
C ASN A 240 1.37 -4.11 -5.87
N SER A 241 1.71 -2.97 -6.48
CA SER A 241 2.54 -2.94 -7.69
C SER A 241 3.95 -3.46 -7.44
N VAL A 242 4.54 -3.10 -6.29
CA VAL A 242 5.88 -3.56 -5.90
C VAL A 242 5.89 -5.08 -5.72
N MET A 243 4.88 -5.60 -5.01
CA MET A 243 4.67 -7.03 -4.79
C MET A 243 4.49 -7.82 -6.10
N GLU A 244 3.64 -7.34 -7.00
CA GLU A 244 3.39 -7.98 -8.29
C GLU A 244 4.66 -8.03 -9.15
N ALA A 245 5.37 -6.90 -9.24
CA ALA A 245 6.60 -6.80 -10.02
C ALA A 245 7.73 -7.65 -9.43
N SER A 246 7.89 -7.65 -8.10
CA SER A 246 8.88 -8.48 -7.41
C SER A 246 8.65 -9.96 -7.70
N ARG A 247 7.41 -10.44 -7.56
CA ARG A 247 7.06 -11.83 -7.86
C ARG A 247 7.20 -12.19 -9.34
N ALA A 248 7.00 -11.22 -10.23
CA ALA A 248 7.17 -11.40 -11.66
C ALA A 248 8.62 -11.22 -12.13
N ALA A 249 9.54 -10.85 -11.23
CA ALA A 249 10.92 -10.46 -11.55
C ALA A 249 10.99 -9.35 -12.63
N VAL A 250 10.05 -8.40 -12.57
CA VAL A 250 10.00 -7.25 -13.49
C VAL A 250 10.67 -6.04 -12.83
N PRO A 251 11.69 -5.44 -13.48
CA PRO A 251 12.30 -4.21 -13.00
C PRO A 251 11.29 -3.07 -12.83
N LEU A 252 11.39 -2.35 -11.73
CA LEU A 252 10.55 -1.19 -11.41
C LEU A 252 11.28 0.13 -11.65
N ILE A 253 10.52 1.13 -12.11
CA ILE A 253 10.89 2.54 -12.02
C ILE A 253 9.79 3.21 -11.19
N ALA A 254 10.12 3.59 -9.96
CA ALA A 254 9.16 4.19 -9.04
C ALA A 254 9.14 5.72 -9.16
N ILE A 255 7.94 6.31 -9.20
CA ILE A 255 7.69 7.76 -9.15
C ILE A 255 6.76 8.00 -7.95
N PRO A 256 7.29 8.12 -6.73
CA PRO A 256 6.45 8.20 -5.54
C PRO A 256 5.70 9.54 -5.45
N PHE A 257 4.49 9.50 -4.92
CA PHE A 257 3.63 10.67 -4.69
C PHE A 257 3.20 10.80 -3.24
N LEU A 258 2.80 9.71 -2.60
CA LEU A 258 2.09 9.73 -1.32
C LEU A 258 2.48 8.55 -0.42
N PHE A 259 2.38 8.78 0.89
CA PHE A 259 2.43 7.76 1.94
C PHE A 259 3.62 6.81 1.82
N ASP A 260 3.34 5.52 1.65
CA ASP A 260 4.23 4.36 1.64
C ASP A 260 5.09 4.22 0.38
N GLN A 261 4.84 5.05 -0.64
CA GLN A 261 5.43 4.89 -1.98
C GLN A 261 6.92 5.20 -2.06
N THR A 262 7.47 6.00 -1.13
CA THR A 262 8.90 6.33 -1.08
C THR A 262 9.75 5.23 -0.48
N ARG A 263 9.15 4.08 -0.15
CA ARG A 263 9.74 3.02 0.66
C ARG A 263 10.12 1.80 -0.16
#